data_AF-X7ZVD7-F1
#
_entry.id   AF-X7ZVD7-F1
#
_cell.length_a   1.000
_cell.length_b   1.000
_cell.length_c   1.000
_cell.angle_alpha   90.00
_cell.angle_beta   90.00
_cell.angle_gamma   90.00
#
_symmetry.space_group_name_H-M   'P 1'
#
loop_
_entity.id
_entity.type
_entity.pdbx_description
1 polymer ?
#
loop_
_entity_poly.entity_id
_entity_poly.type
_entity_poly.pdbx_seq_one_letter_code
_entity_poly.pdbx_strand_id
1 'polypeptide(L)'
;MPLTPVLSRYWDHPESWTLDTYSRHDGYQALKKALGMTPEEVIRTVEASGLRGRGGAGFLTGTKWSFIPRVTPAGAKPHYLVVNADESEPGTCKDIPLMLATPHVLIEGSIIAAYAIRASHAFIYVRGEVLPVIRRLHNAVAEAYAAGFLGTDILGSDYDLDLVVHAGAGAYICGEETALLDSLEGRRGQPRLRPPFPAEAGLYGCPTVVNNVETLASVPAIILNGVDWFRSMGSEKSPGFTLCSLSGHVTRPASTRRRWASRCVNCSPTPAVCAPDTG
;
A
#
# COMPACT_ATOMS: atom_id res chain seq x y z
N MET A 1 25.87 4.92 -6.54
CA MET A 1 25.11 3.68 -6.25
C MET A 1 23.86 3.67 -7.11
N PRO A 2 23.64 2.64 -7.95
CA PRO A 2 22.46 2.57 -8.80
C PRO A 2 21.17 2.51 -7.94
N LEU A 3 20.08 3.09 -8.46
CA LEU A 3 18.75 3.00 -7.85
C LEU A 3 18.20 1.59 -8.10
N THR A 4 18.24 0.69 -7.13
CA THR A 4 17.61 -0.64 -7.26
C THR A 4 16.09 -0.48 -7.25
N PRO A 5 15.35 -0.75 -8.35
CA PRO A 5 13.89 -0.63 -8.32
C PRO A 5 13.27 -1.72 -7.42
N VAL A 6 12.28 -1.36 -6.61
CA VAL A 6 11.56 -2.30 -5.71
C VAL A 6 10.11 -2.40 -6.16
N LEU A 7 9.28 -1.37 -5.92
CA LEU A 7 7.87 -1.38 -6.34
C LEU A 7 7.71 -1.33 -7.87
N SER A 8 8.66 -0.71 -8.57
CA SER A 8 8.66 -0.57 -10.02
C SER A 8 9.60 -1.54 -10.75
N ARG A 9 9.99 -2.65 -10.09
CA ARG A 9 11.06 -3.53 -10.57
C ARG A 9 10.78 -4.17 -11.94
N TYR A 10 9.51 -4.41 -12.24
CA TYR A 10 9.07 -5.12 -13.46
C TYR A 10 7.86 -4.45 -14.10
N TRP A 11 7.72 -3.12 -13.96
CA TRP A 11 6.63 -2.36 -14.61
C TRP A 11 6.71 -2.39 -16.15
N ASP A 12 7.90 -2.63 -16.68
CA ASP A 12 8.20 -2.81 -18.10
C ASP A 12 7.84 -4.20 -18.63
N HIS A 13 7.49 -5.16 -17.76
CA HIS A 13 7.01 -6.46 -18.20
C HIS A 13 5.64 -6.31 -18.91
N PRO A 14 5.44 -6.92 -20.09
CA PRO A 14 4.21 -6.77 -20.88
C PRO A 14 2.93 -7.13 -20.14
N GLU A 15 3.03 -8.04 -19.16
CA GLU A 15 1.92 -8.53 -18.33
C GLU A 15 2.20 -8.34 -16.83
N SER A 16 2.90 -7.25 -16.49
CA SER A 16 3.34 -6.90 -15.12
C SER A 16 2.26 -7.03 -14.04
N TRP A 17 0.99 -6.88 -14.42
CA TRP A 17 -0.14 -6.87 -13.52
C TRP A 17 -0.69 -8.24 -13.13
N THR A 18 -0.26 -9.30 -13.80
CA THR A 18 -0.81 -10.66 -13.64
C THR A 18 -0.28 -11.34 -12.39
N LEU A 19 -1.07 -12.25 -11.83
CA LEU A 19 -0.62 -13.07 -10.69
C LEU A 19 0.64 -13.88 -11.04
N ASP A 20 0.67 -14.51 -12.20
CA ASP A 20 1.80 -15.34 -12.65
C ASP A 20 3.11 -14.53 -12.71
N THR A 21 3.07 -13.33 -13.31
CA THR A 21 4.25 -12.45 -13.34
C THR A 21 4.69 -12.08 -11.92
N TYR A 22 3.75 -11.72 -11.04
CA TYR A 22 4.06 -11.39 -9.65
C TYR A 22 4.71 -12.57 -8.91
N SER A 23 4.15 -13.78 -9.04
CA SER A 23 4.66 -15.00 -8.40
C SER A 23 6.07 -15.38 -8.89
N ARG A 24 6.41 -15.16 -10.17
CA ARG A 24 7.76 -15.39 -10.71
C ARG A 24 8.80 -14.42 -10.15
N HIS A 25 8.37 -13.29 -9.59
CA HIS A 25 9.22 -12.26 -9.02
C HIS A 25 9.08 -12.16 -7.49
N ASP A 26 9.07 -13.33 -6.83
CA ASP A 26 8.99 -13.48 -5.37
C ASP A 26 7.66 -13.02 -4.74
N GLY A 27 6.62 -12.80 -5.57
CA GLY A 27 5.29 -12.43 -5.09
C GLY A 27 4.67 -13.47 -4.17
N TYR A 28 3.97 -13.01 -3.13
CA TYR A 28 3.34 -13.81 -2.07
C TYR A 28 4.31 -14.61 -1.19
N GLN A 29 5.63 -14.48 -1.37
CA GLN A 29 6.61 -15.06 -0.45
C GLN A 29 6.66 -14.30 0.88
N ALA A 30 6.41 -12.98 0.86
CA ALA A 30 6.35 -12.21 2.09
C ALA A 30 5.09 -12.55 2.89
N LEU A 31 3.97 -12.82 2.22
CA LEU A 31 2.76 -13.34 2.85
C LEU A 31 3.02 -14.67 3.54
N LYS A 32 3.61 -15.64 2.86
CA LYS A 32 3.98 -16.95 3.45
C LYS A 32 4.84 -16.78 4.70
N LYS A 33 5.83 -15.88 4.64
CA LYS A 33 6.68 -15.55 5.79
C LYS A 33 5.90 -14.89 6.92
N ALA A 34 5.00 -13.95 6.60
CA ALA A 34 4.19 -13.23 7.58
C ALA A 34 3.21 -14.15 8.32
N LEU A 35 2.60 -15.13 7.63
CA LEU A 35 1.70 -16.10 8.25
C LEU A 35 2.44 -17.09 9.17
N GLY A 36 3.75 -17.27 8.98
CA GLY A 36 4.61 -17.99 9.92
C GLY A 36 5.08 -17.16 11.13
N MET A 37 4.71 -15.88 11.19
CA MET A 37 5.00 -14.97 12.30
C MET A 37 3.72 -14.69 13.07
N THR A 38 3.81 -14.38 14.36
CA THR A 38 2.66 -13.84 15.10
C THR A 38 2.29 -12.44 14.60
N PRO A 39 1.01 -12.01 14.72
CA PRO A 39 0.62 -10.64 14.35
C PRO A 39 1.47 -9.56 15.05
N GLU A 40 1.84 -9.79 16.31
CA GLU A 40 2.76 -8.94 17.08
C GLU A 40 4.14 -8.83 16.45
N GLU A 41 4.69 -9.93 15.95
CA GLU A 41 6.00 -9.93 15.27
C GLU A 41 5.95 -9.15 13.97
N VAL A 42 4.86 -9.25 13.21
CA VAL A 42 4.65 -8.46 11.99
C VAL A 42 4.59 -6.97 12.34
N ILE A 43 3.80 -6.58 13.35
CA ILE A 43 3.72 -5.18 13.83
C ILE A 43 5.10 -4.68 14.25
N ARG A 44 5.83 -5.44 15.09
CA ARG A 44 7.17 -5.06 15.56
C ARG A 44 8.17 -4.92 14.41
N THR A 45 8.10 -5.79 13.41
CA THR A 45 8.97 -5.72 12.22
C THR A 45 8.71 -4.44 11.42
N VAL A 46 7.44 -4.10 11.19
CA VAL A 46 7.07 -2.86 10.49
C VAL A 46 7.41 -1.63 11.33
N GLU A 47 7.24 -1.66 12.65
CA GLU A 47 7.64 -0.58 13.54
C GLU A 47 9.16 -0.36 13.52
N ALA A 48 9.95 -1.42 13.67
CA ALA A 48 11.41 -1.36 13.64
C ALA A 48 11.96 -0.89 12.29
N SER A 49 11.27 -1.18 11.19
CA SER A 49 11.62 -0.67 9.85
C SER A 49 11.60 0.87 9.79
N GLY A 50 10.82 1.53 10.65
CA GLY A 50 10.61 2.97 10.59
C GLY A 50 9.77 3.42 9.41
N LEU A 51 8.99 2.52 8.80
CA LEU A 51 8.07 2.83 7.70
C LEU A 51 7.08 3.93 8.13
N ARG A 52 7.18 5.08 7.47
CA ARG A 52 6.26 6.20 7.62
C ARG A 52 5.15 6.15 6.57
N GLY A 53 3.95 6.56 6.96
CA GLY A 53 2.80 6.66 6.07
C GLY A 53 3.10 7.56 4.87
N ARG A 54 2.84 7.04 3.67
CA ARG A 54 3.14 7.67 2.38
C ARG A 54 1.97 8.46 1.77
N GLY A 55 0.89 8.63 2.53
CA GLY A 55 -0.26 9.50 2.18
C GLY A 55 -0.12 10.94 2.68
N GLY A 56 1.10 11.44 2.89
CA GLY A 56 1.37 12.83 3.32
C GLY A 56 1.56 13.03 4.84
N ALA A 57 0.81 12.32 5.69
CA ALA A 57 0.86 12.53 7.15
C ALA A 57 2.19 12.08 7.82
N GLY A 58 2.92 11.13 7.23
CA GLY A 58 4.24 10.72 7.71
C GLY A 58 4.28 10.02 9.08
N PHE A 59 3.14 9.57 9.60
CA PHE A 59 3.04 8.84 10.87
C PHE A 59 3.68 7.45 10.78
N LEU A 60 4.23 6.93 11.89
CA LEU A 60 4.87 5.60 11.90
C LEU A 60 3.81 4.49 11.76
N THR A 61 3.96 3.66 10.72
CA THR A 61 2.95 2.66 10.34
C THR A 61 2.81 1.57 11.40
N GLY A 62 3.93 1.05 11.91
CA GLY A 62 3.88 0.04 12.98
C GLY A 62 3.25 0.56 14.27
N THR A 63 3.54 1.81 14.65
CA THR A 63 2.89 2.47 15.78
C THR A 63 1.38 2.69 15.53
N LYS A 64 0.98 3.00 14.29
CA LYS A 64 -0.45 3.11 13.94
C LYS A 64 -1.17 1.78 14.14
N TRP A 65 -0.53 0.67 13.76
CA TRP A 65 -1.09 -0.67 13.91
C TRP A 65 -1.14 -1.11 15.37
N SER A 66 -0.19 -0.66 16.20
CA SER A 66 -0.15 -1.03 17.62
C SER A 66 -1.27 -0.42 18.48
N PHE A 67 -1.99 0.58 17.95
CA PHE A 67 -3.17 1.17 18.58
C PHE A 67 -4.44 0.34 18.44
N ILE A 68 -4.47 -0.64 17.53
CA ILE A 68 -5.62 -1.54 17.41
C ILE A 68 -5.67 -2.49 18.61
N PRO A 69 -6.87 -2.74 19.19
CA PRO A 69 -7.02 -3.70 20.27
C PRO A 69 -6.40 -5.06 19.92
N ARG A 70 -5.47 -5.56 20.76
CA ARG A 70 -4.79 -6.83 20.51
C ARG A 70 -5.61 -8.04 20.91
N VAL A 71 -6.44 -7.86 21.92
CA VAL A 71 -7.35 -8.88 22.43
C VAL A 71 -8.71 -8.61 21.81
N THR A 72 -9.23 -9.61 21.11
CA THR A 72 -10.60 -9.64 20.62
C THR A 72 -11.38 -10.66 21.47
N PRO A 73 -11.92 -10.26 22.64
CA PRO A 73 -12.80 -11.13 23.42
C PRO A 73 -13.95 -11.66 22.57
N ALA A 74 -14.59 -12.74 23.01
CA ALA A 74 -15.84 -13.21 22.41
C ALA A 74 -16.87 -12.05 22.40
N GLY A 75 -17.38 -11.71 21.21
CA GLY A 75 -18.29 -10.58 21.01
C GLY A 75 -17.61 -9.21 20.80
N ALA A 76 -16.29 -9.16 20.66
CA ALA A 76 -15.60 -7.94 20.26
C ALA A 76 -16.01 -7.48 18.85
N LYS A 77 -15.94 -6.17 18.62
CA LYS A 77 -16.17 -5.60 17.30
C LYS A 77 -15.11 -6.11 16.31
N PRO A 78 -15.47 -6.44 15.07
CA PRO A 78 -14.51 -6.84 14.05
C PRO A 78 -13.53 -5.69 13.77
N HIS A 79 -12.32 -6.02 13.33
CA HIS A 79 -11.37 -5.01 12.86
C HIS A 79 -11.48 -4.87 11.34
N TYR A 80 -11.27 -3.64 10.85
CA TYR A 80 -11.27 -3.35 9.42
C TYR A 80 -9.93 -2.75 8.97
N LEU A 81 -9.48 -3.17 7.79
CA LEU A 81 -8.43 -2.47 7.05
C LEU A 81 -9.07 -1.65 5.93
N VAL A 82 -8.67 -0.40 5.77
CA VAL A 82 -9.06 0.41 4.63
C VAL A 82 -7.82 0.94 3.93
N VAL A 83 -7.68 0.61 2.65
CA VAL A 83 -6.65 1.16 1.78
C VAL A 83 -7.19 2.44 1.17
N ASN A 84 -6.53 3.55 1.49
CA ASN A 84 -6.79 4.83 0.86
C ASN A 84 -6.05 4.91 -0.48
N ALA A 85 -6.80 4.67 -1.56
CA ALA A 85 -6.38 4.81 -2.95
C ALA A 85 -7.07 6.01 -3.64
N ASP A 86 -7.48 7.02 -2.87
CA ASP A 86 -7.96 8.30 -3.38
C ASP A 86 -6.78 9.26 -3.64
N GLU A 87 -6.05 9.02 -4.74
CA GLU A 87 -4.94 9.88 -5.18
C GLU A 87 -5.50 11.13 -5.87
N SER A 88 -5.99 12.08 -5.08
CA SER A 88 -6.66 13.30 -5.55
C SER A 88 -5.81 14.58 -5.45
N GLU A 89 -4.67 14.54 -4.76
CA GLU A 89 -3.77 15.70 -4.62
C GLU A 89 -3.07 16.05 -5.94
N PRO A 90 -3.17 17.31 -6.43
CA PRO A 90 -2.54 17.72 -7.68
C PRO A 90 -1.03 17.50 -7.68
N GLY A 91 -0.50 16.89 -8.75
CA GLY A 91 0.93 16.60 -8.90
C GLY A 91 1.38 15.26 -8.30
N THR A 92 0.49 14.54 -7.61
CA THR A 92 0.73 13.19 -7.12
C THR A 92 0.24 12.17 -8.15
N CYS A 93 1.16 11.32 -8.66
CA CYS A 93 0.85 10.27 -9.63
C CYS A 93 1.74 9.02 -9.42
N LYS A 94 1.71 8.49 -8.20
CA LYS A 94 2.52 7.35 -7.76
C LYS A 94 1.69 6.10 -7.52
N ASP A 95 0.49 6.24 -6.96
CA ASP A 95 -0.34 5.14 -6.51
C ASP A 95 -1.16 4.57 -7.67
N ILE A 96 -1.70 5.43 -8.55
CA ILE A 96 -2.43 4.99 -9.75
C ILE A 96 -1.55 4.10 -10.66
N PRO A 97 -0.32 4.50 -11.06
CA PRO A 97 0.55 3.63 -11.85
C PRO A 97 0.91 2.32 -11.12
N LEU A 98 1.13 2.37 -9.81
CA LEU A 98 1.43 1.17 -9.02
C LEU A 98 0.28 0.17 -9.07
N MET A 99 -0.95 0.61 -8.84
CA MET A 99 -2.12 -0.26 -8.89
C MET A 99 -2.42 -0.76 -10.30
N LEU A 100 -2.07 0.02 -11.34
CA LEU A 100 -2.27 -0.38 -12.73
C LEU A 100 -1.26 -1.42 -13.19
N ALA A 101 0.01 -1.24 -12.80
CA ALA A 101 1.13 -2.07 -13.24
C ALA A 101 1.33 -3.30 -12.36
N THR A 102 1.17 -3.19 -11.05
CA THR A 102 1.49 -4.26 -10.10
C THR A 102 0.45 -4.33 -8.97
N PRO A 103 -0.83 -4.66 -9.24
CA PRO A 103 -1.88 -4.68 -8.22
C PRO A 103 -1.63 -5.73 -7.12
N HIS A 104 -1.00 -6.86 -7.45
CA HIS A 104 -0.76 -7.93 -6.47
C HIS A 104 0.19 -7.54 -5.32
N VAL A 105 1.11 -6.57 -5.53
CA VAL A 105 1.95 -6.06 -4.43
C VAL A 105 1.14 -5.32 -3.38
N LEU A 106 0.09 -4.61 -3.81
CA LEU A 106 -0.85 -3.95 -2.90
C LEU A 106 -1.68 -5.01 -2.18
N ILE A 107 -2.22 -5.99 -2.90
CA ILE A 107 -3.03 -7.07 -2.32
C ILE A 107 -2.23 -7.84 -1.27
N GLU A 108 -1.00 -8.26 -1.57
CA GLU A 108 -0.12 -8.93 -0.61
C GLU A 108 0.13 -8.05 0.63
N GLY A 109 0.45 -6.77 0.43
CA GLY A 109 0.63 -5.81 1.52
C GLY A 109 -0.62 -5.64 2.38
N SER A 110 -1.80 -5.63 1.75
CA SER A 110 -3.10 -5.56 2.43
C SER A 110 -3.39 -6.81 3.25
N ILE A 111 -3.09 -8.00 2.73
CA ILE A 111 -3.27 -9.26 3.50
C ILE A 111 -2.36 -9.27 4.73
N ILE A 112 -1.08 -8.92 4.56
CA ILE A 112 -0.11 -8.88 5.68
C ILE A 112 -0.54 -7.84 6.74
N ALA A 113 -0.99 -6.67 6.31
CA ALA A 113 -1.47 -5.63 7.23
C ALA A 113 -2.76 -6.06 7.95
N ALA A 114 -3.71 -6.65 7.24
CA ALA A 114 -4.95 -7.17 7.81
C ALA A 114 -4.66 -8.28 8.83
N TYR A 115 -3.74 -9.19 8.53
CA TYR A 115 -3.28 -10.25 9.43
C TYR A 115 -2.68 -9.65 10.72
N ALA A 116 -1.76 -8.69 10.59
CA ALA A 116 -1.14 -8.00 11.72
C ALA A 116 -2.16 -7.36 12.67
N ILE A 117 -3.23 -6.77 12.12
CA ILE A 117 -4.28 -6.11 12.91
C ILE A 117 -5.47 -7.02 13.22
N ARG A 118 -5.44 -8.30 12.81
CA ARG A 118 -6.54 -9.27 12.98
C ARG A 118 -7.85 -8.83 12.34
N ALA A 119 -7.78 -8.12 11.22
CA ALA A 119 -8.96 -7.77 10.43
C ALA A 119 -9.37 -8.97 9.57
N SER A 120 -10.66 -9.28 9.53
CA SER A 120 -11.22 -10.29 8.62
C SER A 120 -11.83 -9.65 7.35
N HIS A 121 -11.91 -8.33 7.31
CA HIS A 121 -12.45 -7.57 6.20
C HIS A 121 -11.54 -6.38 5.87
N ALA A 122 -11.28 -6.20 4.59
CA ALA A 122 -10.48 -5.11 4.05
C ALA A 122 -11.18 -4.46 2.87
N PHE A 123 -10.98 -3.15 2.72
CA PHE A 123 -11.54 -2.37 1.62
C PHE A 123 -10.44 -1.61 0.90
N ILE A 124 -10.47 -1.59 -0.44
CA ILE A 124 -9.65 -0.68 -1.24
C ILE A 124 -10.57 0.41 -1.79
N TYR A 125 -10.50 1.61 -1.22
CA TYR A 125 -11.28 2.75 -1.67
C TYR A 125 -10.50 3.50 -2.77
N VAL A 126 -10.95 3.36 -4.01
CA VAL A 126 -10.28 3.92 -5.20
C VAL A 126 -11.11 5.08 -5.73
N ARG A 127 -10.47 6.18 -6.11
CA ARG A 127 -11.18 7.30 -6.75
C ARG A 127 -11.94 6.87 -8.02
N GLY A 128 -13.11 7.47 -8.28
CA GLY A 128 -14.02 7.02 -9.35
C GLY A 128 -13.53 7.28 -10.77
N GLU A 129 -12.57 8.19 -10.95
CA GLU A 129 -12.11 8.65 -12.26
C GLU A 129 -11.12 7.69 -12.95
N VAL A 130 -10.62 6.67 -12.23
CA VAL A 130 -9.58 5.75 -12.72
C VAL A 130 -10.13 4.36 -13.04
N LEU A 131 -11.16 4.30 -13.90
CA LEU A 131 -11.83 3.05 -14.29
C LEU A 131 -10.88 1.91 -14.72
N PRO A 132 -9.78 2.15 -15.49
CA PRO A 132 -8.83 1.07 -15.82
C PRO A 132 -8.17 0.45 -14.58
N VAL A 133 -7.85 1.26 -13.56
CA VAL A 133 -7.26 0.80 -12.31
C VAL A 133 -8.27 0.00 -11.50
N ILE A 134 -9.51 0.47 -11.41
CA ILE A 134 -10.59 -0.24 -10.71
C ILE A 134 -10.78 -1.63 -11.32
N ARG A 135 -10.89 -1.73 -12.66
CA ARG A 135 -10.99 -3.01 -13.37
C ARG A 135 -9.77 -3.90 -13.12
N ARG A 136 -8.57 -3.31 -13.10
CA ARG A 136 -7.32 -4.05 -12.84
C ARG A 136 -7.32 -4.66 -11.43
N LEU A 137 -7.70 -3.88 -10.42
CA LEU A 137 -7.78 -4.34 -9.04
C LEU A 137 -8.84 -5.42 -8.86
N HIS A 138 -10.03 -5.27 -9.45
CA HIS A 138 -11.06 -6.31 -9.39
C HIS A 138 -10.56 -7.64 -9.98
N ASN A 139 -9.87 -7.60 -11.12
CA ASN A 139 -9.30 -8.81 -11.73
C ASN A 139 -8.21 -9.43 -10.85
N ALA A 140 -7.27 -8.64 -10.34
CA ALA A 140 -6.19 -9.13 -9.49
C ALA A 140 -6.70 -9.68 -8.15
N VAL A 141 -7.74 -9.08 -7.59
CA VAL A 141 -8.44 -9.60 -6.40
C VAL A 141 -9.08 -10.95 -6.73
N ALA A 142 -9.79 -11.07 -7.86
CA ALA A 142 -10.37 -12.34 -8.29
C ALA A 142 -9.31 -13.43 -8.53
N GLU A 143 -8.16 -13.08 -9.13
CA GLU A 143 -7.00 -13.99 -9.27
C GLU A 143 -6.47 -14.44 -7.90
N ALA A 144 -6.38 -13.53 -6.93
CA ALA A 144 -5.92 -13.85 -5.58
C ALA A 144 -6.90 -14.76 -4.81
N TYR A 145 -8.23 -14.59 -4.98
CA TYR A 145 -9.21 -15.55 -4.46
C TYR A 145 -9.05 -16.92 -5.12
N ALA A 146 -8.94 -16.97 -6.46
CA ALA A 146 -8.80 -18.23 -7.19
C ALA A 146 -7.52 -19.01 -6.81
N ALA A 147 -6.46 -18.30 -6.44
CA ALA A 147 -5.18 -18.88 -6.01
C ALA A 147 -5.10 -19.18 -4.50
N GLY A 148 -6.16 -18.91 -3.72
CA GLY A 148 -6.18 -19.18 -2.27
C GLY A 148 -5.37 -18.19 -1.43
N PHE A 149 -5.09 -16.99 -1.94
CA PHE A 149 -4.46 -15.90 -1.19
C PHE A 149 -5.47 -14.99 -0.48
N LEU A 150 -6.76 -15.12 -0.81
CA LEU A 150 -7.90 -14.42 -0.19
C LEU A 150 -9.04 -15.40 0.01
N GLY A 151 -9.96 -15.10 0.93
CA GLY A 151 -11.06 -15.98 1.31
C GLY A 151 -10.81 -16.63 2.66
N THR A 152 -11.20 -17.90 2.77
CA THR A 152 -11.10 -18.68 4.02
C THR A 152 -9.83 -19.50 4.07
N ASP A 153 -9.26 -19.63 5.27
CA ASP A 153 -8.07 -20.45 5.56
C ASP A 153 -6.91 -20.19 4.58
N ILE A 154 -6.51 -18.93 4.49
CA ILE A 154 -5.50 -18.46 3.53
C ILE A 154 -4.21 -19.26 3.73
N LEU A 155 -3.83 -20.04 2.71
CA LEU A 155 -2.65 -20.92 2.73
C LEU A 155 -2.60 -21.92 3.91
N GLY A 156 -3.74 -22.32 4.48
CA GLY A 156 -3.79 -23.26 5.61
C GLY A 156 -3.35 -22.65 6.94
N SER A 157 -3.61 -21.35 7.13
CA SER A 157 -3.13 -20.56 8.29
C SER A 157 -4.19 -20.30 9.36
N ASP A 158 -5.41 -20.83 9.21
CA ASP A 158 -6.58 -20.51 10.04
C ASP A 158 -6.95 -19.02 10.05
N TYR A 159 -6.47 -18.26 9.06
CA TYR A 159 -6.76 -16.83 8.89
C TYR A 159 -7.61 -16.58 7.64
N ASP A 160 -8.71 -15.84 7.84
CA ASP A 160 -9.65 -15.47 6.80
C ASP A 160 -9.53 -13.98 6.49
N LEU A 161 -9.66 -13.63 5.20
CA LEU A 161 -9.75 -12.24 4.77
C LEU A 161 -10.63 -12.08 3.54
N ASP A 162 -11.66 -11.24 3.68
CA ASP A 162 -12.44 -10.71 2.56
C ASP A 162 -11.91 -9.33 2.15
N LEU A 163 -11.64 -9.13 0.85
CA LEU A 163 -11.08 -7.90 0.31
C LEU A 163 -11.98 -7.34 -0.80
N VAL A 164 -12.57 -6.17 -0.53
CA VAL A 164 -13.52 -5.52 -1.45
C VAL A 164 -12.89 -4.28 -2.08
N VAL A 165 -12.94 -4.18 -3.40
CA VAL A 165 -12.59 -2.94 -4.12
C VAL A 165 -13.84 -2.07 -4.23
N HIS A 166 -13.77 -0.84 -3.72
CA HIS A 166 -14.86 0.13 -3.71
C HIS A 166 -14.47 1.36 -4.53
N ALA A 167 -15.27 1.69 -5.55
CA ALA A 167 -15.09 2.89 -6.34
C ALA A 167 -15.79 4.09 -5.70
N GLY A 168 -15.05 5.17 -5.47
CA GLY A 168 -15.57 6.45 -5.01
C GLY A 168 -16.27 7.23 -6.13
N ALA A 169 -16.78 8.42 -5.78
CA ALA A 169 -17.57 9.27 -6.68
C ALA A 169 -16.87 10.59 -7.10
N GLY A 170 -15.53 10.66 -7.01
CA GLY A 170 -14.73 11.79 -7.50
C GLY A 170 -14.75 13.03 -6.60
N ALA A 171 -14.64 12.85 -5.28
CA ALA A 171 -14.62 13.93 -4.32
C ALA A 171 -13.27 13.99 -3.58
N TYR A 172 -12.48 15.04 -3.82
CA TYR A 172 -11.15 15.25 -3.22
C TYR A 172 -11.12 15.08 -1.69
N ILE A 173 -12.18 15.52 -1.00
CA ILE A 173 -12.27 15.42 0.47
C ILE A 173 -12.27 13.96 0.95
N CYS A 174 -12.67 13.00 0.11
CA CYS A 174 -12.65 11.58 0.45
C CYS A 174 -11.23 11.00 0.49
N GLY A 175 -10.19 11.76 0.14
CA GLY A 175 -8.80 11.40 0.43
C GLY A 175 -8.41 11.62 1.90
N GLU A 176 -9.20 12.40 2.65
CA GLU A 176 -9.05 12.52 4.10
C GLU A 176 -9.54 11.24 4.79
N GLU A 177 -8.75 10.73 5.74
CA GLU A 177 -8.95 9.42 6.36
C GLU A 177 -10.37 9.20 6.90
N THR A 178 -10.94 10.17 7.61
CA THR A 178 -12.26 10.01 8.23
C THR A 178 -13.42 10.27 7.27
N ALA A 179 -13.26 11.21 6.34
CA ALA A 179 -14.22 11.45 5.26
C ALA A 179 -14.34 10.25 4.32
N LEU A 180 -13.23 9.54 4.07
CA LEU A 180 -13.21 8.29 3.32
C LEU A 180 -14.13 7.24 3.97
N LEU A 181 -14.05 7.08 5.30
CA LEU A 181 -14.87 6.13 6.03
C LEU A 181 -16.37 6.45 5.91
N ASP A 182 -16.75 7.72 6.02
CA ASP A 182 -18.14 8.14 5.81
C ASP A 182 -18.62 7.84 4.39
N SER A 183 -17.78 8.11 3.38
CA SER A 183 -18.12 7.80 1.99
C SER A 183 -18.30 6.30 1.77
N LEU A 184 -17.42 5.46 2.36
CA LEU A 184 -17.50 4.00 2.28
C LEU A 184 -18.75 3.44 2.98
N GLU A 185 -19.25 4.12 4.01
CA GLU A 185 -20.50 3.79 4.69
C GLU A 185 -21.77 4.25 3.94
N GLY A 186 -21.61 4.86 2.76
CA GLY A 186 -22.71 5.40 1.96
C GLY A 186 -23.25 6.75 2.47
N ARG A 187 -22.50 7.41 3.36
CA ARG A 187 -22.80 8.79 3.80
C ARG A 187 -22.09 9.79 2.90
N ARG A 188 -22.38 11.07 3.10
CA ARG A 188 -21.59 12.15 2.49
C ARG A 188 -20.20 12.13 3.12
N GLY A 189 -19.13 12.14 2.31
CA GLY A 189 -17.74 12.15 2.80
C GLY A 189 -17.37 13.44 3.52
N GLN A 190 -17.76 13.55 4.78
CA GLN A 190 -17.44 14.66 5.66
C GLN A 190 -16.45 14.18 6.72
N PRO A 191 -15.41 14.97 7.05
CA PRO A 191 -14.48 14.59 8.09
C PRO A 191 -15.21 14.42 9.43
N ARG A 192 -14.86 13.36 10.17
CA ARG A 192 -15.42 13.09 11.50
C ARG A 192 -14.70 13.92 12.55
N LEU A 193 -15.43 14.30 13.60
CA LEU A 193 -14.85 14.90 14.79
C LEU A 193 -13.92 13.89 15.47
N ARG A 194 -12.74 14.38 15.90
CA ARG A 194 -11.82 13.65 16.76
C ARG A 194 -11.86 14.31 18.13
N PRO A 195 -12.07 13.57 19.25
CA PRO A 195 -12.33 12.12 19.37
C PRO A 195 -13.76 11.68 18.94
N PRO A 196 -14.01 10.38 18.66
CA PRO A 196 -13.09 9.23 18.78
C PRO A 196 -12.13 9.05 17.58
N PHE A 197 -11.01 8.36 17.80
CA PHE A 197 -10.05 8.04 16.73
C PHE A 197 -10.47 6.79 15.95
N PRO A 198 -10.09 6.65 14.66
CA PRO A 198 -10.45 5.47 13.84
C PRO A 198 -9.99 4.13 14.42
N ALA A 199 -8.87 4.11 15.15
CA ALA A 199 -8.36 2.90 15.81
C ALA A 199 -9.30 2.39 16.93
N GLU A 200 -10.16 3.25 17.48
CA GLU A 200 -11.17 2.89 18.49
C GLU A 200 -12.54 2.70 17.83
N ALA A 201 -12.94 3.66 16.99
CA ALA A 201 -14.24 3.69 16.32
C ALA A 201 -14.13 4.34 14.93
N GLY A 202 -13.78 3.53 13.93
CA GLY A 202 -13.72 3.90 12.52
C GLY A 202 -14.92 3.38 11.73
N LEU A 203 -14.67 2.54 10.73
CA LEU A 203 -15.67 1.97 9.84
C LEU A 203 -16.72 1.19 10.64
N TYR A 204 -18.00 1.51 10.44
CA TYR A 204 -19.13 0.93 11.17
C TYR A 204 -18.98 1.03 12.70
N GLY A 205 -18.27 2.05 13.19
CA GLY A 205 -17.97 2.24 14.61
C GLY A 205 -17.04 1.16 15.20
N CYS A 206 -16.25 0.49 14.37
CA CYS A 206 -15.35 -0.58 14.74
C CYS A 206 -13.87 -0.17 14.59
N PRO A 207 -12.91 -0.81 15.30
CA PRO A 207 -11.49 -0.52 15.17
C PRO A 207 -11.03 -0.62 13.71
N THR A 208 -10.51 0.47 13.16
CA THR A 208 -10.16 0.55 11.75
C THR A 208 -8.78 1.16 11.56
N VAL A 209 -7.98 0.53 10.69
CA VAL A 209 -6.73 1.10 10.22
C VAL A 209 -6.90 1.56 8.79
N VAL A 210 -6.57 2.83 8.53
CA VAL A 210 -6.49 3.35 7.16
C VAL A 210 -5.03 3.55 6.76
N ASN A 211 -4.60 2.99 5.63
CA ASN A 211 -3.25 3.19 5.11
C ASN A 211 -3.27 3.54 3.62
N ASN A 212 -2.34 4.38 3.18
CA ASN A 212 -2.15 4.69 1.77
C ASN A 212 -1.55 3.50 1.01
N VAL A 213 -1.88 3.40 -0.28
CA VAL A 213 -1.41 2.37 -1.23
C VAL A 213 0.09 2.10 -1.14
N GLU A 214 0.95 3.10 -1.33
CA GLU A 214 2.42 2.91 -1.30
C GLU A 214 2.91 2.44 0.08
N THR A 215 2.21 2.80 1.15
CA THR A 215 2.56 2.37 2.50
C THR A 215 2.41 0.85 2.61
N LEU A 216 1.26 0.32 2.20
CA LEU A 216 1.00 -1.13 2.24
C LEU A 216 1.83 -1.88 1.20
N ALA A 217 1.99 -1.35 -0.01
CA ALA A 217 2.85 -1.94 -1.04
C ALA A 217 4.32 -2.06 -0.62
N SER A 218 4.78 -1.25 0.35
CA SER A 218 6.13 -1.34 0.91
C SER A 218 6.30 -2.49 1.92
N VAL A 219 5.21 -2.99 2.51
CA VAL A 219 5.22 -4.00 3.58
C VAL A 219 5.80 -5.34 3.12
N PRO A 220 5.42 -5.92 1.95
CA PRO A 220 5.99 -7.18 1.50
C PRO A 220 7.53 -7.15 1.41
N ALA A 221 8.09 -6.05 0.87
CA ALA A 221 9.53 -5.90 0.75
C ALA A 221 10.25 -5.82 2.12
N ILE A 222 9.61 -5.21 3.12
CA ILE A 222 10.13 -5.14 4.50
C ILE A 222 10.13 -6.54 5.14
N ILE A 223 9.02 -7.27 5.02
CA ILE A 223 8.90 -8.61 5.62
C ILE A 223 9.89 -9.57 4.96
N LEU A 224 9.99 -9.55 3.63
CA LEU A 224 10.85 -10.48 2.90
C LEU A 224 12.34 -10.23 3.19
N ASN A 225 12.80 -8.99 3.04
CA ASN A 225 14.23 -8.65 3.11
C ASN A 225 14.73 -8.23 4.51
N GLY A 226 13.81 -7.92 5.43
CA GLY A 226 14.13 -7.54 6.80
C GLY A 226 14.30 -6.04 7.04
N VAL A 227 14.35 -5.68 8.33
CA VAL A 227 14.41 -4.30 8.84
C VAL A 227 15.68 -3.59 8.39
N ASP A 228 16.84 -4.23 8.53
CA ASP A 228 18.14 -3.64 8.21
C ASP A 228 18.25 -3.32 6.72
N TRP A 229 17.73 -4.20 5.86
CA TRP A 229 17.65 -3.94 4.42
C TRP A 229 16.84 -2.68 4.13
N PHE A 230 15.66 -2.54 4.74
CA PHE A 230 14.81 -1.36 4.51
C PHE A 230 15.48 -0.07 5.02
N ARG A 231 16.10 -0.13 6.20
CA ARG A 231 16.80 1.01 6.83
C ARG A 231 18.11 1.38 6.14
N SER A 232 18.72 0.46 5.38
CA SER A 232 19.89 0.76 4.54
C SER A 232 19.58 1.77 3.41
N MET A 233 18.30 2.01 3.15
CA MET A 233 17.80 3.00 2.18
C MET A 233 17.23 4.22 2.91
N GLY A 234 17.30 5.39 2.27
CA GLY A 234 16.79 6.64 2.84
C GLY A 234 17.74 7.28 3.84
N SER A 235 17.21 8.17 4.68
CA SER A 235 17.95 8.83 5.76
C SER A 235 17.59 8.23 7.11
N GLU A 236 18.38 8.51 8.14
CA GLU A 236 18.14 8.01 9.50
C GLU A 236 16.73 8.35 10.03
N LYS A 237 16.24 9.57 9.74
CA LYS A 237 14.91 10.03 10.15
C LYS A 237 13.79 9.57 9.22
N SER A 238 14.11 9.01 8.06
CA SER A 238 13.15 8.61 7.05
C SER A 238 13.71 7.46 6.21
N PRO A 239 13.75 6.26 6.81
CA PRO A 239 14.26 5.08 6.16
C PRO A 239 13.36 4.63 5.00
N GLY A 240 13.93 3.80 4.15
CA GLY A 240 13.27 3.16 3.02
C GLY A 240 13.34 3.90 1.71
N PHE A 241 12.64 3.33 0.73
CA PHE A 241 12.40 3.93 -0.57
C PHE A 241 11.04 4.65 -0.60
N THR A 242 10.85 5.46 -1.64
CA THR A 242 9.54 6.03 -1.98
C THR A 242 9.42 6.22 -3.49
N LEU A 243 8.19 6.26 -3.99
CA LEU A 243 7.88 6.68 -5.36
C LEU A 243 7.74 8.20 -5.40
N CYS A 244 8.58 8.88 -6.18
CA CYS A 244 8.49 10.31 -6.38
C CYS A 244 7.85 10.59 -7.75
N SER A 245 6.82 11.43 -7.76
CA SER A 245 6.22 11.92 -8.99
C SER A 245 6.86 13.23 -9.42
N LEU A 246 7.20 13.38 -10.69
CA LEU A 246 7.68 14.64 -11.27
C LEU A 246 6.73 15.08 -12.38
N SER A 247 6.05 16.20 -12.15
CA SER A 247 5.11 16.84 -13.07
C SER A 247 5.42 18.32 -13.24
N GLY A 248 4.97 18.92 -14.35
CA GLY A 248 5.15 20.34 -14.65
C GLY A 248 6.08 20.58 -15.85
N HIS A 249 6.68 21.76 -15.92
CA HIS A 249 7.55 22.15 -17.04
C HIS A 249 8.96 21.55 -16.88
N VAL A 250 9.07 20.25 -17.15
CA VAL A 250 10.30 19.46 -17.05
C VAL A 250 10.52 18.69 -18.35
N THR A 251 11.78 18.41 -18.70
CA THR A 251 12.12 17.73 -19.96
C THR A 251 11.55 16.32 -20.08
N ARG A 252 11.41 15.60 -18.95
CA ARG A 252 10.89 14.22 -18.89
C ARG A 252 10.00 14.05 -17.65
N PRO A 253 8.71 14.38 -17.72
CA PRO A 253 7.77 14.12 -16.63
C PRO A 253 7.59 12.61 -16.46
N ALA A 254 7.70 12.10 -15.24
CA ALA A 254 7.62 10.67 -14.93
C ALA A 254 7.50 10.41 -13.43
N SER A 255 6.98 9.24 -13.08
CA SER A 255 7.11 8.68 -11.73
C SER A 255 8.48 7.99 -11.63
N THR A 256 9.35 8.49 -10.77
CA THR A 256 10.73 8.01 -10.58
C THR A 256 10.98 7.63 -9.13
N ARG A 257 11.74 6.56 -8.89
CA ARG A 257 12.20 6.24 -7.53
C ARG A 257 13.28 7.21 -7.10
N ARG A 258 13.19 7.71 -5.85
CA ARG A 258 14.32 8.39 -5.19
C ARG A 258 14.53 7.84 -3.79
N ARG A 259 15.76 7.98 -3.27
CA ARG A 259 15.98 7.85 -1.81
C ARG A 259 15.26 9.01 -1.14
N TRP A 260 14.56 8.75 -0.04
CA TRP A 260 14.00 9.83 0.76
C TRP A 260 15.13 10.78 1.21
N ALA A 261 14.90 12.09 1.13
CA ALA A 261 15.88 13.18 1.33
C ALA A 261 16.96 13.40 0.23
N SER A 262 16.79 12.85 -0.98
CA SER A 262 17.59 13.28 -2.14
C SER A 262 17.24 14.73 -2.52
N ARG A 263 18.23 15.63 -2.72
CA ARG A 263 17.95 16.97 -3.27
C ARG A 263 17.31 16.85 -4.67
N CYS A 264 16.35 17.71 -5.00
CA CYS A 264 15.75 17.85 -6.34
C CYS A 264 16.73 18.39 -7.42
N VAL A 265 18.03 18.38 -7.17
CA VAL A 265 19.05 19.07 -7.98
C VAL A 265 19.46 18.27 -9.23
N ASN A 266 19.26 16.94 -9.25
CA ASN A 266 19.55 16.10 -10.43
C ASN A 266 18.35 16.01 -11.39
N CYS A 267 17.81 17.14 -11.81
CA CYS A 267 17.08 17.28 -13.07
C CYS A 267 17.95 18.13 -14.00
N SER A 268 19.10 17.60 -14.41
CA SER A 268 19.99 18.26 -15.37
C SER A 268 19.38 18.14 -16.79
N PRO A 269 19.33 19.24 -17.57
CA PRO A 269 18.64 19.31 -18.86
C PRO A 269 19.50 18.77 -20.02
N THR A 270 20.14 17.61 -19.85
CA THR A 270 21.00 17.02 -20.88
C THR A 270 20.44 15.71 -21.40
N PRO A 271 20.28 15.57 -22.73
CA PRO A 271 19.79 14.33 -23.33
C PRO A 271 20.90 13.30 -23.29
N ALA A 272 20.74 12.24 -22.48
CA ALA A 272 21.53 11.03 -22.69
C ALA A 272 20.94 10.32 -23.91
N VAL A 273 21.52 10.64 -25.06
CA VAL A 273 21.38 9.96 -26.34
C VAL A 273 21.83 8.51 -26.16
N CYS A 274 20.98 7.57 -26.57
CA CYS A 274 21.40 6.22 -26.89
C CYS A 274 22.35 6.30 -28.10
N ALA A 275 23.61 5.89 -27.94
CA ALA A 275 24.48 5.57 -29.06
C ALA A 275 24.82 4.07 -28.98
N PRO A 276 24.77 3.34 -30.11
CA PRO A 276 25.06 1.91 -30.16
C PRO A 276 26.56 1.67 -30.04
N ASP A 277 26.93 0.58 -29.38
CA ASP A 277 28.29 0.05 -29.41
C ASP A 277 28.67 -0.30 -30.86
N THR A 278 29.66 0.42 -31.39
CA THR A 278 30.48 -0.03 -32.53
C THR A 278 31.91 0.45 -32.29
N GLY A 279 32.83 -0.51 -32.16
CA GLY A 279 34.29 -0.29 -32.18
C GLY A 279 35.00 -0.84 -30.97
#